data_AF-A0AA38I1G6-F1
#
_entry.id   AF-A0AA38I1G6-F1
#
_cell.length_a   1.000
_cell.length_b   1.000
_cell.length_c   1.000
_cell.angle_alpha   90.00
_cell.angle_beta   90.00
_cell.angle_gamma   90.00
#
_symmetry.space_group_name_H-M   'P 1'
#
loop_
_entity.id
_entity.type
_entity.pdbx_description
1 polymer ?
#
loop_
_entity_poly.entity_id
_entity_poly.type
_entity_poly.pdbx_seq_one_letter_code
_entity_poly.pdbx_strand_id
1 'polypeptide(L)'
;MLEGTTKVVAPTVEQINADRITELADKYWAPNTTHNEESFDSSVVEDIYMQDIRGSNFSIRRIMVLEFSQYMENYLWPNYKPGASYAHMLSIVNMVNEKFRERVQVWQAFRKNPAYFPDFFQQVLKGLLEDELIINLKEQTSLLVFLNHCFNSMEDALCRDQVKRLVSLSMWVSLQPGRRDHEFKKNPKWRKYWKAIQKKDKPEELEKLTWERTFLHSLMLKFMSILDTIDEEGICPADKIHYCERFLELVTDLEALLPTRRFFNTVLDDCHLVVRCQLSALVRRPEGHLFSQVSVNFLFP
;
A
#
# COMPACT_ATOMS: atom_id res chain seq x y z
N MET A 1 2.37 30.34 -13.24
CA MET A 1 1.02 30.68 -12.74
C MET A 1 0.72 29.67 -11.66
N LEU A 2 0.48 30.14 -10.42
CA LEU A 2 0.24 29.30 -9.26
C LEU A 2 -1.12 28.62 -9.41
N GLU A 3 -1.13 27.32 -9.65
CA GLU A 3 -2.35 26.52 -9.51
C GLU A 3 -2.74 26.52 -8.03
N GLY A 4 -3.89 27.15 -7.75
CA GLY A 4 -4.45 27.21 -6.42
C GLY A 4 -4.76 25.80 -5.92
N THR A 5 -4.41 25.53 -4.67
CA THR A 5 -4.92 24.39 -3.91
C THR A 5 -6.45 24.51 -3.83
N THR A 6 -7.15 23.90 -4.78
CA THR A 6 -8.60 23.70 -4.69
C THR A 6 -8.88 22.91 -3.42
N LYS A 7 -9.35 23.59 -2.39
CA LYS A 7 -9.88 22.95 -1.18
C LYS A 7 -10.98 22.00 -1.62
N VAL A 8 -10.76 20.70 -1.43
CA VAL A 8 -11.79 19.69 -1.66
C VAL A 8 -12.91 19.96 -0.66
N VAL A 9 -14.08 20.37 -1.15
CA VAL A 9 -15.24 20.67 -0.32
C VAL A 9 -16.03 19.39 -0.11
N ALA A 10 -16.30 19.06 1.15
CA ALA A 10 -17.15 17.94 1.51
C ALA A 10 -18.55 18.10 0.89
N PRO A 11 -19.19 17.02 0.40
CA PRO A 11 -20.54 17.12 -0.16
C PRO A 11 -21.54 17.57 0.90
N THR A 12 -22.54 18.37 0.49
CA THR A 12 -23.64 18.79 1.37
C THR A 12 -24.58 17.61 1.67
N VAL A 13 -25.33 17.66 2.77
CA VAL A 13 -26.31 16.61 3.15
C VAL A 13 -27.31 16.32 2.03
N GLU A 14 -27.83 17.36 1.34
CA GLU A 14 -28.76 17.19 0.22
C GLU A 14 -28.15 16.40 -0.95
N GLN A 15 -26.88 16.68 -1.26
CA GLN A 15 -26.14 15.97 -2.29
C GLN A 15 -25.81 14.52 -1.92
N ILE A 16 -25.60 14.24 -0.63
CA ILE A 16 -25.40 12.87 -0.13
C ILE A 16 -26.72 12.12 -0.27
N ASN A 17 -27.84 12.70 0.16
CA ASN A 17 -29.14 12.02 0.16
C ASN A 17 -29.68 11.69 -1.26
N ALA A 18 -29.29 12.46 -2.28
CA ALA A 18 -29.67 12.21 -3.67
C ALA A 18 -28.69 11.29 -4.43
N ASP A 19 -27.68 10.75 -3.75
CA ASP A 19 -26.61 9.96 -4.37
C ASP A 19 -26.99 8.48 -4.45
N ARG A 20 -26.68 7.81 -5.58
CA ARG A 20 -26.91 6.36 -5.74
C ARG A 20 -26.21 5.53 -4.66
N ILE A 21 -25.08 5.99 -4.12
CA ILE A 21 -24.38 5.30 -3.04
C ILE A 21 -25.20 5.32 -1.77
N THR A 22 -25.94 6.40 -1.50
CA THR A 22 -26.83 6.48 -0.35
C THR A 22 -28.03 5.56 -0.51
N GLU A 23 -28.61 5.47 -1.70
CA GLU A 23 -29.66 4.48 -2.00
C GLU A 23 -29.17 3.04 -1.79
N LEU A 24 -27.95 2.72 -2.26
CA LEU A 24 -27.33 1.42 -2.02
C LEU A 24 -27.02 1.20 -0.53
N ALA A 25 -26.53 2.23 0.17
CA ALA A 25 -26.26 2.16 1.60
C ALA A 25 -27.53 1.85 2.38
N ASP A 26 -28.61 2.57 2.10
CA ASP A 26 -29.88 2.38 2.78
C ASP A 26 -30.44 0.96 2.57
N LYS A 27 -30.18 0.39 1.40
CA LYS A 27 -30.60 -0.96 1.04
C LYS A 27 -29.78 -2.07 1.71
N TYR A 28 -28.48 -1.86 1.92
CA TYR A 28 -27.55 -2.95 2.23
C TYR A 28 -26.78 -2.83 3.55
N TRP A 29 -26.45 -1.62 4.05
CA TRP A 29 -25.50 -1.49 5.17
C TRP A 29 -25.65 -0.26 6.08
N ALA A 30 -26.57 0.66 5.81
CA ALA A 30 -26.74 1.86 6.61
C ALA A 30 -27.30 1.51 8.01
N PRO A 31 -26.75 2.08 9.10
CA PRO A 31 -27.02 1.62 10.47
C PRO A 31 -28.43 1.97 11.02
N ASN A 32 -29.28 2.66 10.26
CA ASN A 32 -30.57 3.20 10.74
C ASN A 32 -31.75 2.92 9.80
N THR A 33 -31.65 1.95 8.89
CA THR A 33 -32.77 1.61 8.02
C THR A 33 -33.76 0.66 8.70
N THR A 34 -35.02 1.09 8.72
CA THR A 34 -36.15 0.36 9.33
C THR A 34 -36.57 -0.88 8.54
N HIS A 35 -35.90 -1.20 7.43
CA HIS A 35 -36.23 -2.30 6.52
C HIS A 35 -35.02 -3.19 6.30
N ASN A 36 -35.19 -4.48 6.62
CA ASN A 36 -34.39 -5.65 6.27
C ASN A 36 -33.15 -5.36 5.41
N GLU A 37 -31.98 -5.29 6.05
CA GLU A 37 -30.68 -5.33 5.36
C GLU A 37 -30.68 -6.53 4.40
N GLU A 38 -30.59 -6.28 3.09
CA GLU A 38 -30.45 -7.36 2.12
C GLU A 38 -29.14 -8.13 2.38
N SER A 39 -29.16 -9.44 2.11
CA SER A 39 -27.96 -10.26 2.26
C SER A 39 -26.82 -9.73 1.39
N PHE A 40 -25.58 -9.88 1.87
CA PHE A 40 -24.38 -9.50 1.13
C PHE A 40 -24.38 -10.02 -0.31
N ASP A 41 -24.07 -9.11 -1.25
CA ASP A 41 -23.94 -9.39 -2.66
C ASP A 41 -22.61 -8.82 -3.17
N SER A 42 -21.71 -9.69 -3.62
CA SER A 42 -20.41 -9.28 -4.15
C SER A 42 -20.52 -8.42 -5.41
N SER A 43 -21.62 -8.54 -6.17
CA SER A 43 -21.84 -7.74 -7.38
C SER A 43 -22.03 -6.26 -7.06
N VAL A 44 -22.55 -5.93 -5.87
CA VAL A 44 -22.68 -4.54 -5.40
C VAL A 44 -21.30 -3.92 -5.16
N VAL A 45 -20.35 -4.70 -4.62
CA VAL A 45 -18.96 -4.26 -4.43
C VAL A 45 -18.27 -4.02 -5.77
N GLU A 46 -18.43 -4.94 -6.72
CA GLU A 46 -17.92 -4.78 -8.09
C GLU A 46 -18.50 -3.54 -8.78
N ASP A 47 -19.81 -3.32 -8.65
CA ASP A 47 -20.50 -2.20 -9.26
C ASP A 47 -20.05 -0.85 -8.69
N ILE A 48 -20.01 -0.72 -7.36
CA ILE A 48 -19.50 0.48 -6.67
C ILE A 48 -18.04 0.72 -7.07
N TYR A 49 -17.23 -0.33 -7.10
CA TYR A 49 -15.83 -0.18 -7.48
C TYR A 49 -15.68 0.29 -8.92
N MET A 50 -16.36 -0.34 -9.87
CA MET A 50 -16.22 -0.03 -11.29
C MET A 50 -16.83 1.32 -11.66
N GLN A 51 -17.98 1.70 -11.10
CA GLN A 51 -18.66 2.94 -11.45
C GLN A 51 -18.21 4.13 -10.60
N ASP A 52 -18.11 3.95 -9.28
CA ASP A 52 -17.98 5.08 -8.34
C ASP A 52 -16.56 5.30 -7.83
N ILE A 53 -15.74 4.25 -7.77
CA ILE A 53 -14.33 4.38 -7.35
C ILE A 53 -13.45 4.50 -8.59
N ARG A 54 -13.31 3.45 -9.39
CA ARG A 54 -12.47 3.41 -10.60
C ARG A 54 -13.05 4.27 -11.72
N GLY A 55 -14.36 4.15 -11.98
CA GLY A 55 -15.05 4.89 -13.05
C GLY A 55 -15.09 6.40 -12.84
N SER A 56 -15.06 6.85 -11.58
CA SER A 56 -14.93 8.27 -11.23
C SER A 56 -13.47 8.77 -11.17
N ASN A 57 -12.52 7.91 -11.55
CA ASN A 57 -11.08 8.15 -11.42
C ASN A 57 -10.64 8.49 -9.98
N PHE A 58 -11.15 7.71 -9.01
CA PHE A 58 -10.88 7.84 -7.57
C PHE A 58 -11.25 9.22 -7.04
N SER A 59 -12.43 9.71 -7.42
CA SER A 59 -12.94 10.99 -6.93
C SER A 59 -13.06 10.99 -5.42
N ILE A 60 -12.33 11.90 -4.76
CA ILE A 60 -12.34 12.05 -3.29
C ILE A 60 -13.78 12.22 -2.79
N ARG A 61 -14.62 12.96 -3.51
CA ARG A 61 -16.03 13.14 -3.14
C ARG A 61 -16.81 11.82 -3.11
N ARG A 62 -16.60 10.89 -4.07
CA ARG A 62 -17.27 9.58 -4.06
C ARG A 62 -16.80 8.73 -2.88
N ILE A 63 -15.48 8.74 -2.64
CA ILE A 63 -14.84 8.03 -1.53
C ILE A 63 -15.36 8.55 -0.17
N MET A 64 -15.51 9.86 0.00
CA MET A 64 -16.08 10.47 1.21
C MET A 64 -17.53 10.02 1.46
N VAL A 65 -18.36 9.90 0.42
CA VAL A 65 -19.75 9.42 0.58
C VAL A 65 -19.79 7.96 1.02
N LEU A 66 -18.89 7.11 0.50
CA LEU A 66 -18.73 5.72 0.93
C LEU A 66 -18.27 5.61 2.39
N GLU A 67 -17.29 6.44 2.78
CA GLU A 67 -16.77 6.46 4.15
C GLU A 67 -17.87 6.91 5.14
N PHE A 68 -18.58 8.00 4.81
CA PHE A 68 -19.65 8.54 5.66
C PHE A 68 -20.80 7.56 5.85
N SER A 69 -21.10 6.74 4.83
CA SER A 69 -22.12 5.69 4.92
C SER A 69 -21.64 4.42 5.64
N GLN A 70 -20.41 4.39 6.18
CA GLN A 70 -19.82 3.24 6.88
C GLN A 70 -19.68 1.99 5.99
N TYR A 71 -19.39 2.19 4.70
CA TYR A 71 -19.26 1.12 3.72
C TYR A 71 -18.24 0.05 4.14
N MET A 72 -17.13 0.45 4.76
CA MET A 72 -16.10 -0.47 5.22
C MET A 72 -16.57 -1.33 6.40
N GLU A 73 -17.08 -0.69 7.44
CA GLU A 73 -17.44 -1.32 8.71
C GLU A 73 -18.64 -2.23 8.59
N ASN A 74 -19.62 -1.87 7.76
CA ASN A 74 -20.91 -2.54 7.71
C ASN A 74 -21.04 -3.46 6.48
N TYR A 75 -20.35 -3.19 5.37
CA TYR A 75 -20.49 -3.98 4.14
C TYR A 75 -19.21 -4.70 3.71
N LEU A 76 -18.06 -4.02 3.65
CA LEU A 76 -16.84 -4.62 3.09
C LEU A 76 -16.18 -5.61 4.06
N TRP A 77 -15.76 -5.16 5.23
CA TRP A 77 -14.93 -5.99 6.12
C TRP A 77 -15.68 -7.19 6.71
N PRO A 78 -16.94 -7.07 7.19
CA PRO A 78 -17.68 -8.22 7.70
C PRO A 78 -17.85 -9.34 6.66
N ASN A 79 -17.85 -8.99 5.37
CA ASN A 79 -18.08 -9.92 4.26
C ASN A 79 -16.81 -10.29 3.48
N TYR A 80 -15.64 -9.76 3.86
CA TYR A 80 -14.36 -10.16 3.26
C TYR A 80 -14.04 -11.60 3.65
N LYS A 81 -13.61 -12.41 2.67
CA LYS A 81 -13.17 -13.80 2.85
C LYS A 81 -12.01 -14.11 1.89
N PRO A 82 -11.16 -15.10 2.19
CA PRO A 82 -10.14 -15.56 1.25
C PRO A 82 -10.75 -15.91 -0.11
N GLY A 83 -10.17 -15.35 -1.18
CA GLY A 83 -10.70 -15.43 -2.54
C GLY A 83 -11.60 -14.27 -2.96
N ALA A 84 -11.75 -13.22 -2.13
CA ALA A 84 -12.39 -11.97 -2.52
C ALA A 84 -11.72 -11.33 -3.75
N SER A 85 -12.48 -10.56 -4.51
CA SER A 85 -12.00 -9.92 -5.74
C SER A 85 -11.06 -8.73 -5.46
N TYR A 86 -10.34 -8.28 -6.50
CA TYR A 86 -9.54 -7.06 -6.40
C TYR A 86 -10.41 -5.81 -6.16
N ALA A 87 -11.64 -5.76 -6.67
CA ALA A 87 -12.57 -4.68 -6.38
C ALA A 87 -12.89 -4.60 -4.88
N HIS A 88 -13.12 -5.75 -4.23
CA HIS A 88 -13.37 -5.82 -2.78
C HIS A 88 -12.13 -5.37 -2.00
N MET A 89 -10.96 -5.91 -2.34
CA MET A 89 -9.69 -5.53 -1.71
C MET A 89 -9.40 -4.03 -1.86
N LEU A 90 -9.47 -3.50 -3.07
CA LEU A 90 -9.18 -2.10 -3.37
C LEU A 90 -10.21 -1.18 -2.74
N SER A 91 -11.48 -1.58 -2.66
CA SER A 91 -12.50 -0.82 -1.93
C SER A 91 -12.14 -0.68 -0.45
N ILE A 92 -11.71 -1.76 0.22
CA ILE A 92 -11.24 -1.71 1.61
C ILE A 92 -10.04 -0.77 1.73
N VAL A 93 -9.05 -0.92 0.84
CA VAL A 93 -7.85 -0.06 0.83
C VAL A 93 -8.20 1.42 0.69
N ASN A 94 -9.11 1.78 -0.23
CA ASN A 94 -9.52 3.17 -0.42
C ASN A 94 -10.22 3.73 0.83
N MET A 95 -11.06 2.93 1.50
CA MET A 95 -11.70 3.35 2.76
C MET A 95 -10.68 3.54 3.89
N VAL A 96 -9.69 2.66 3.99
CA VAL A 96 -8.60 2.80 4.98
C VAL A 96 -7.79 4.08 4.73
N ASN A 97 -7.36 4.30 3.48
CA ASN A 97 -6.58 5.48 3.12
C ASN A 97 -7.37 6.78 3.39
N GLU A 98 -8.69 6.77 3.12
CA GLU A 98 -9.57 7.89 3.42
C GLU A 98 -9.67 8.14 4.93
N LYS A 99 -9.83 7.10 5.74
CA LYS A 99 -9.85 7.23 7.20
C LYS A 99 -8.54 7.81 7.76
N PHE A 100 -7.39 7.45 7.18
CA PHE A 100 -6.11 8.10 7.51
C PHE A 100 -6.08 9.57 7.07
N ARG A 101 -6.63 9.90 5.89
CA ARG A 101 -6.75 11.28 5.39
C ARG A 101 -7.58 12.16 6.33
N GLU A 102 -8.69 11.63 6.85
CA GLU A 102 -9.59 12.29 7.81
C GLU A 102 -9.13 12.16 9.27
N ARG A 103 -8.03 11.44 9.53
CA ARG A 103 -7.44 11.22 10.86
C ARG A 103 -8.40 10.59 11.87
N VAL A 104 -9.22 9.64 11.41
CA VAL A 104 -10.14 8.87 12.25
C VAL A 104 -9.59 7.49 12.61
N GLN A 105 -10.30 6.74 13.46
CA GLN A 105 -9.88 5.41 13.92
C GLN A 105 -9.99 4.37 12.79
N VAL A 106 -8.85 3.78 12.38
CA VAL A 106 -8.79 2.83 11.25
C VAL A 106 -8.89 1.38 11.73
N TRP A 107 -7.99 0.97 12.61
CA TRP A 107 -7.75 -0.45 12.89
C TRP A 107 -8.88 -1.13 13.69
N GLN A 108 -9.78 -0.34 14.31
CA GLN A 108 -10.87 -0.87 15.14
C GLN A 108 -11.86 -1.72 14.33
N ALA A 109 -12.11 -1.37 13.07
CA ALA A 109 -12.99 -2.13 12.18
C ALA A 109 -12.47 -3.57 11.99
N PHE A 110 -11.16 -3.70 11.76
CA PHE A 110 -10.51 -5.00 11.56
C PHE A 110 -10.51 -5.87 12.82
N ARG A 111 -10.39 -5.28 14.01
CA ARG A 111 -10.33 -6.00 15.30
C ARG A 111 -11.61 -6.77 15.63
N LYS A 112 -12.76 -6.38 15.06
CA LYS A 112 -14.02 -7.12 15.25
C LYS A 112 -13.98 -8.50 14.60
N ASN A 113 -13.28 -8.63 13.47
CA ASN A 113 -13.10 -9.90 12.77
C ASN A 113 -11.69 -9.99 12.16
N PRO A 114 -10.64 -10.22 12.97
CA PRO A 114 -9.25 -10.10 12.52
C PRO A 114 -8.76 -11.32 11.71
N ALA A 115 -9.55 -12.40 11.66
CA ALA A 115 -9.13 -13.71 11.16
C ALA A 115 -8.62 -13.67 9.71
N TYR A 116 -9.23 -12.85 8.86
CA TYR A 116 -8.88 -12.75 7.45
C TYR A 116 -7.91 -11.62 7.10
N PHE A 117 -7.44 -10.86 8.09
CA PHE A 117 -6.45 -9.80 7.83
C PHE A 117 -5.13 -10.29 7.24
N PRO A 118 -4.56 -11.44 7.67
CA PRO A 118 -3.34 -11.95 7.04
C PRO A 118 -3.52 -12.30 5.56
N ASP A 119 -4.70 -12.80 5.18
CA ASP A 119 -5.06 -13.10 3.78
C ASP A 119 -5.24 -11.81 2.98
N PHE A 120 -6.02 -10.85 3.50
CA PHE A 120 -6.19 -9.52 2.90
C PHE A 120 -4.84 -8.81 2.67
N PHE A 121 -3.98 -8.80 3.70
CA PHE A 121 -2.66 -8.21 3.58
C PHE A 121 -1.82 -8.93 2.51
N GLN A 122 -1.89 -10.26 2.43
CA GLN A 122 -1.19 -11.02 1.38
C GLN A 122 -1.74 -10.68 -0.01
N GLN A 123 -3.04 -10.46 -0.16
CA GLN A 123 -3.64 -10.02 -1.42
C GLN A 123 -3.13 -8.63 -1.81
N VAL A 124 -3.03 -7.69 -0.86
CA VAL A 124 -2.45 -6.35 -1.08
C VAL A 124 -1.00 -6.44 -1.57
N LEU A 125 -0.16 -7.27 -0.94
CA LEU A 125 1.24 -7.44 -1.38
C LEU A 125 1.30 -8.01 -2.80
N LYS A 126 0.43 -8.96 -3.16
CA LYS A 126 0.35 -9.47 -4.53
C LYS A 126 -0.08 -8.38 -5.50
N GLY A 127 -1.10 -7.59 -5.13
CA GLY A 127 -1.59 -6.49 -5.95
C GLY A 127 -0.55 -5.41 -6.24
N LEU A 128 0.37 -5.16 -5.30
CA LEU A 128 1.51 -4.24 -5.50
C LEU A 128 2.48 -4.72 -6.58
N LEU A 129 2.58 -6.03 -6.81
CA LEU A 129 3.47 -6.62 -7.82
C LEU A 129 2.71 -7.14 -9.06
N GLU A 130 1.39 -6.93 -9.12
CA GLU A 130 0.55 -7.38 -10.21
C GLU A 130 0.81 -6.58 -11.51
N ASP A 131 0.39 -7.17 -12.63
CA ASP A 131 0.42 -6.53 -13.95
C ASP A 131 -0.47 -5.28 -14.01
N GLU A 132 0.01 -4.22 -14.67
CA GLU A 132 -0.69 -2.94 -14.79
C GLU A 132 -2.00 -3.02 -15.59
N LEU A 133 -2.18 -4.05 -16.42
CA LEU A 133 -3.45 -4.32 -17.11
C LEU A 133 -4.55 -4.81 -16.16
N ILE A 134 -4.16 -5.42 -15.04
CA ILE A 134 -5.09 -5.97 -14.04
C ILE A 134 -5.30 -4.94 -12.94
N ILE A 135 -4.20 -4.49 -12.31
CA ILE A 135 -4.20 -3.46 -11.27
C ILE A 135 -3.34 -2.31 -11.77
N ASN A 136 -3.98 -1.23 -12.21
CA ASN A 136 -3.30 -0.09 -12.81
C ASN A 136 -2.45 0.67 -11.79
N LEU A 137 -1.59 1.57 -12.28
CA LEU A 137 -0.61 2.26 -11.44
C LEU A 137 -1.23 3.13 -10.34
N LYS A 138 -2.43 3.68 -10.58
CA LYS A 138 -3.16 4.47 -9.58
C LYS A 138 -3.71 3.58 -8.46
N GLU A 139 -4.23 2.41 -8.80
CA GLU A 139 -4.63 1.39 -7.84
C GLU A 139 -3.42 0.90 -7.02
N GLN A 140 -2.29 0.61 -7.68
CA GLN A 140 -1.04 0.23 -7.01
C GLN A 140 -0.52 1.34 -6.09
N THR A 141 -0.70 2.61 -6.46
CA THR A 141 -0.36 3.75 -5.60
C THR A 141 -1.22 3.76 -4.33
N SER A 142 -2.54 3.49 -4.44
CA SER A 142 -3.40 3.33 -3.26
C SER A 142 -2.96 2.16 -2.37
N LEU A 143 -2.51 1.05 -2.96
CA LEU A 143 -1.93 -0.08 -2.21
C LEU A 143 -0.62 0.31 -1.50
N LEU A 144 0.24 1.13 -2.13
CA LEU A 144 1.49 1.61 -1.52
C LEU A 144 1.19 2.47 -0.30
N VAL A 145 0.23 3.39 -0.41
CA VAL A 145 -0.20 4.25 0.69
C VAL A 145 -0.72 3.40 1.86
N PHE A 146 -1.56 2.39 1.59
CA PHE A 146 -2.02 1.46 2.61
C PHE A 146 -0.87 0.68 3.26
N LEU A 147 0.07 0.17 2.46
CA LEU A 147 1.24 -0.55 2.98
C LEU A 147 2.07 0.35 3.90
N ASN A 148 2.25 1.61 3.52
CA ASN A 148 2.94 2.59 4.33
C ASN A 148 2.21 2.84 5.66
N HIS A 149 0.88 2.98 5.64
CA HIS A 149 0.07 3.07 6.85
C HIS A 149 0.25 1.86 7.79
N CYS A 150 0.38 0.64 7.25
CA CYS A 150 0.68 -0.54 8.06
C CYS A 150 2.07 -0.49 8.71
N PHE A 151 3.10 -0.02 8.00
CA PHE A 151 4.43 0.17 8.58
C PHE A 151 4.44 1.27 9.65
N ASN A 152 3.70 2.35 9.43
CA ASN A 152 3.56 3.45 10.39
C ASN A 152 2.63 3.13 11.58
N SER A 153 2.01 1.95 11.60
CA SER A 153 1.11 1.48 12.67
C SER A 153 1.63 0.22 13.37
N MET A 154 2.95 0.05 13.50
CA MET A 154 3.59 -1.13 14.10
C MET A 154 3.28 -1.32 15.61
N GLU A 155 2.72 -0.32 16.29
CA GLU A 155 2.17 -0.45 17.63
C GLU A 155 0.91 -1.31 17.66
N ASP A 156 0.12 -1.33 16.58
CA ASP A 156 -1.02 -2.23 16.43
C ASP A 156 -0.53 -3.65 16.12
N ALA A 157 -0.99 -4.63 16.90
CA ALA A 157 -0.60 -6.03 16.72
C ALA A 157 -0.97 -6.57 15.34
N LEU A 158 -2.12 -6.16 14.81
CA LEU A 158 -2.62 -6.58 13.50
C LEU A 158 -1.62 -6.23 12.40
N CYS A 159 -1.16 -4.98 12.39
CA CYS A 159 -0.18 -4.49 11.41
C CYS A 159 1.20 -5.08 11.68
N ARG A 160 1.68 -5.01 12.92
CA ARG A 160 3.00 -5.49 13.32
C ARG A 160 3.24 -6.93 12.91
N ASP A 161 2.25 -7.81 13.10
CA ASP A 161 2.41 -9.22 12.81
C ASP A 161 2.53 -9.53 11.32
N GLN A 162 1.98 -8.65 10.46
CA GLN A 162 2.16 -8.76 9.02
C GLN A 162 3.47 -8.10 8.57
N VAL A 163 3.71 -6.84 8.91
CA VAL A 163 4.82 -6.06 8.34
C VAL A 163 6.20 -6.50 8.84
N LYS A 164 6.30 -7.00 10.08
CA LYS A 164 7.60 -7.42 10.67
C LYS A 164 8.30 -8.50 9.84
N ARG A 165 7.55 -9.34 9.12
CA ARG A 165 8.13 -10.42 8.32
C ARG A 165 8.85 -9.91 7.08
N LEU A 166 8.44 -8.75 6.57
CA LEU A 166 8.99 -8.11 5.38
C LEU A 166 10.33 -7.40 5.63
N VAL A 167 10.59 -7.00 6.88
CA VAL A 167 11.79 -6.22 7.29
C VAL A 167 12.69 -6.98 8.27
N SER A 168 12.54 -8.30 8.37
CA SER A 168 13.35 -9.13 9.25
C SER A 168 14.66 -9.57 8.58
N LEU A 169 15.60 -10.12 9.36
CA LEU A 169 16.89 -10.61 8.85
C LEU A 169 16.75 -11.55 7.63
N SER A 170 15.64 -12.29 7.51
CA SER A 170 15.40 -13.21 6.39
C SER A 170 15.32 -12.51 5.03
N MET A 171 15.05 -11.21 4.98
CA MET A 171 15.02 -10.42 3.75
C MET A 171 16.38 -10.35 3.03
N TRP A 172 17.49 -10.65 3.75
CA TRP A 172 18.83 -10.74 3.18
C TRP A 172 19.03 -11.92 2.22
N VAL A 173 17.98 -12.71 1.98
CA VAL A 173 17.95 -13.63 0.85
C VAL A 173 18.11 -12.87 -0.47
N SER A 174 17.63 -11.62 -0.52
CA SER A 174 17.70 -10.73 -1.68
C SER A 174 19.10 -10.16 -1.94
N LEU A 175 19.98 -10.16 -0.93
CA LEU A 175 21.34 -9.64 -1.08
C LEU A 175 22.20 -10.55 -1.95
N GLN A 176 23.12 -9.92 -2.68
CA GLN A 176 24.21 -10.67 -3.32
C GLN A 176 24.98 -11.50 -2.28
N PRO A 177 25.41 -12.74 -2.59
CA PRO A 177 26.10 -13.61 -1.63
C PRO A 177 27.33 -12.95 -0.99
N GLY A 178 28.14 -12.24 -1.78
CA GLY A 178 29.32 -11.52 -1.31
C GLY A 178 28.98 -10.39 -0.33
N ARG A 179 27.94 -9.60 -0.61
CA ARG A 179 27.46 -8.54 0.28
C ARG A 179 26.94 -9.12 1.59
N ARG A 180 26.12 -10.18 1.52
CA ARG A 180 25.60 -10.86 2.71
C ARG A 180 26.73 -11.43 3.59
N ASP A 181 27.74 -12.06 3.00
CA ASP A 181 28.87 -12.59 3.74
C ASP A 181 29.72 -11.49 4.40
N HIS A 182 29.86 -10.34 3.74
CA HIS A 182 30.50 -9.15 4.32
C HIS A 182 29.76 -8.66 5.57
N GLU A 183 28.44 -8.53 5.51
CA GLU A 183 27.66 -8.12 6.68
C GLU A 183 27.71 -9.15 7.82
N PHE A 184 27.73 -10.44 7.50
CA PHE A 184 27.97 -11.49 8.50
C PHE A 184 29.36 -11.46 9.11
N LYS A 185 30.40 -11.00 8.41
CA LYS A 185 31.73 -10.80 8.98
C LYS A 185 31.74 -9.63 9.96
N LYS A 186 31.06 -8.52 9.62
CA LYS A 186 30.89 -7.37 10.51
C LYS A 186 30.13 -7.74 11.79
N ASN A 187 29.09 -8.57 11.68
CA ASN A 187 28.33 -9.05 12.84
C ASN A 187 28.10 -10.58 12.80
N PRO A 188 29.05 -11.37 13.34
CA PRO A 188 28.99 -12.84 13.32
C PRO A 188 27.74 -13.45 13.97
N LYS A 189 27.09 -12.75 14.91
CA LYS A 189 25.85 -13.23 15.54
C LYS A 189 24.72 -13.38 14.53
N TRP A 190 24.65 -12.52 13.50
CA TRP A 190 23.62 -12.60 12.46
C TRP A 190 23.74 -13.86 11.62
N ARG A 191 24.96 -14.34 11.34
CA ARG A 191 25.16 -15.63 10.64
C ARG A 191 24.53 -16.80 11.41
N LYS A 192 24.62 -16.79 12.75
CA LYS A 192 23.98 -17.80 13.61
C LYS A 192 22.47 -17.74 13.51
N TYR A 193 21.87 -16.55 13.59
CA TYR A 193 20.42 -16.38 13.47
C TYR A 193 19.90 -16.72 12.07
N TRP A 194 20.63 -16.32 11.03
CA TRP A 194 20.33 -16.68 9.64
C TRP A 194 20.24 -18.20 9.45
N LYS A 195 21.25 -18.95 9.91
CA LYS A 195 21.24 -20.42 9.88
C LYS A 195 20.05 -21.01 10.67
N ALA A 196 19.70 -20.40 11.81
CA ALA A 196 18.56 -20.85 12.60
C ALA A 196 17.21 -20.60 11.91
N ILE A 197 17.08 -19.49 11.17
CA ILE A 197 15.91 -19.22 10.32
C ILE A 197 15.81 -20.28 9.24
N GLN A 198 16.88 -20.50 8.47
CA GLN A 198 16.90 -21.49 7.39
C GLN A 198 16.60 -22.91 7.89
N LYS A 199 17.03 -23.27 9.10
CA LYS A 199 16.73 -24.59 9.69
C LYS A 199 15.25 -24.76 10.08
N LYS A 200 14.54 -23.66 10.38
CA LYS A 200 13.11 -23.68 10.73
C LYS A 200 12.21 -23.74 9.50
N ASP A 201 12.71 -23.33 8.35
CA ASP A 201 11.94 -23.31 7.11
C ASP A 201 11.64 -24.73 6.65
N LYS A 202 10.34 -25.04 6.51
CA LYS A 202 9.90 -26.31 5.94
C LYS A 202 9.97 -26.26 4.43
N PRO A 203 10.33 -27.37 3.76
CA PRO A 203 10.36 -27.42 2.29
C PRO A 203 9.04 -27.01 1.64
N GLU A 204 7.90 -27.37 2.22
CA GLU A 204 6.57 -27.04 1.67
C GLU A 204 6.24 -25.55 1.72
N GLU A 205 6.86 -24.78 2.63
CA GLU A 205 6.58 -23.35 2.83
C GLU A 205 7.62 -22.45 2.14
N LEU A 206 8.68 -23.03 1.59
CA LEU A 206 9.87 -22.29 1.16
C LEU A 206 9.57 -21.29 0.02
N GLU A 207 8.69 -21.65 -0.91
CA GLU A 207 8.29 -20.77 -2.00
C GLU A 207 7.59 -19.51 -1.47
N LYS A 208 6.56 -19.70 -0.63
CA LYS A 208 5.83 -18.61 0.03
C LYS A 208 6.77 -17.74 0.87
N LEU A 209 7.61 -18.36 1.70
CA LEU A 209 8.56 -17.66 2.55
C LEU A 209 9.57 -16.87 1.72
N THR A 210 10.07 -17.43 0.62
CA THR A 210 11.01 -16.74 -0.27
C THR A 210 10.34 -15.53 -0.91
N TRP A 211 9.12 -15.68 -1.40
CA TRP A 211 8.34 -14.58 -1.97
C TRP A 211 8.15 -13.43 -0.98
N GLU A 212 7.76 -13.73 0.27
CA GLU A 212 7.58 -12.71 1.31
C GLU A 212 8.90 -12.02 1.67
N ARG A 213 10.01 -12.75 1.69
CA ARG A 213 11.34 -12.23 2.04
C ARG A 213 11.95 -11.36 0.94
N THR A 214 11.61 -11.62 -0.31
CA THR A 214 12.06 -10.84 -1.46
C THR A 214 11.07 -9.75 -1.86
N PHE A 215 9.88 -9.69 -1.26
CA PHE A 215 8.82 -8.75 -1.62
C PHE A 215 9.29 -7.29 -1.75
N LEU A 216 9.92 -6.72 -0.70
CA LEU A 216 10.38 -5.33 -0.74
C LEU A 216 11.49 -5.11 -1.78
N HIS A 217 12.34 -6.12 -2.01
CA HIS A 217 13.35 -6.06 -3.06
C HIS A 217 12.70 -6.04 -4.45
N SER A 218 11.74 -6.94 -4.71
CA SER A 218 10.97 -6.96 -5.95
C SER A 218 10.21 -5.66 -6.18
N LEU A 219 9.66 -5.06 -5.11
CA LEU A 219 8.96 -3.78 -5.18
C LEU A 219 9.92 -2.63 -5.52
N MET A 220 11.14 -2.62 -4.96
CA MET A 220 12.20 -1.67 -5.35
C MET A 220 12.59 -1.83 -6.83
N LEU A 221 12.71 -3.06 -7.33
CA LEU A 221 13.00 -3.30 -8.75
C LEU A 221 11.87 -2.79 -9.65
N LYS A 222 10.60 -3.05 -9.29
CA LYS A 222 9.43 -2.54 -10.02
C LYS A 222 9.39 -1.01 -10.04
N PHE A 223 9.66 -0.37 -8.90
CA PHE A 223 9.79 1.08 -8.84
C PHE A 223 10.87 1.60 -9.79
N MET A 224 12.06 1.00 -9.79
CA MET A 224 13.14 1.42 -10.69
C MET A 224 12.75 1.23 -12.17
N SER A 225 12.07 0.14 -12.53
CA SER A 225 11.60 -0.04 -13.91
C SER A 225 10.58 1.03 -14.32
N ILE A 226 9.68 1.44 -13.42
CA ILE A 226 8.72 2.52 -13.68
C ILE A 226 9.45 3.85 -13.81
N LEU A 227 10.38 4.14 -12.90
CA LEU A 227 11.19 5.37 -12.92
C LEU A 227 11.99 5.51 -14.21
N ASP A 228 12.59 4.41 -14.70
CA ASP A 228 13.36 4.37 -15.95
C ASP A 228 12.48 4.64 -17.19
N THR A 229 11.16 4.48 -17.11
CA THR A 229 10.24 4.81 -18.22
C THR A 229 9.88 6.28 -18.32
N ILE A 230 10.39 7.12 -17.41
CA ILE A 230 10.19 8.57 -17.43
C ILE A 230 11.40 9.18 -18.14
N ASP A 231 11.17 9.77 -19.30
CA ASP A 231 12.20 10.48 -20.08
C ASP A 231 12.36 11.93 -19.62
N GLU A 232 13.50 12.55 -19.95
CA GLU A 232 13.78 13.96 -19.64
C GLU A 232 12.82 14.92 -20.34
N GLU A 233 12.39 14.55 -21.55
CA GLU A 233 11.51 15.33 -22.40
C GLU A 233 10.19 14.58 -22.66
N GLY A 234 9.20 15.27 -23.23
CA GLY A 234 7.90 14.67 -23.54
C GLY A 234 6.92 14.60 -22.38
N ILE A 235 5.85 13.81 -22.56
CA ILE A 235 4.74 13.70 -21.59
C ILE A 235 5.24 12.95 -20.36
N CYS A 236 5.07 13.55 -19.18
CA CYS A 236 5.29 12.89 -17.90
C CYS A 236 3.93 12.50 -17.30
N PRO A 237 3.52 11.22 -17.31
CA PRO A 237 2.23 10.82 -16.78
C PRO A 237 2.16 11.06 -15.26
N ALA A 238 1.13 11.79 -14.81
CA ALA A 238 0.94 12.12 -13.41
C ALA A 238 0.89 10.88 -12.50
N ASP A 239 0.29 9.78 -12.97
CA ASP A 239 0.21 8.54 -12.19
C ASP A 239 1.59 7.93 -11.91
N LYS A 240 2.56 8.08 -12.84
CA LYS A 240 3.94 7.61 -12.63
C LYS A 240 4.66 8.48 -11.60
N ILE A 241 4.49 9.80 -11.69
CA ILE A 241 5.06 10.75 -10.73
C ILE A 241 4.52 10.43 -9.32
N HIS A 242 3.20 10.34 -9.17
CA HIS A 242 2.57 10.05 -7.88
C HIS A 242 2.98 8.69 -7.32
N TYR A 243 3.07 7.65 -8.17
CA TYR A 243 3.58 6.35 -7.74
C TYR A 243 5.01 6.46 -7.21
N CYS A 244 5.90 7.14 -7.94
CA CYS A 244 7.28 7.34 -7.54
C CYS A 244 7.41 8.13 -6.23
N GLU A 245 6.61 9.18 -6.04
CA GLU A 245 6.56 9.96 -4.80
C GLU A 245 6.11 9.12 -3.61
N ARG A 246 5.00 8.37 -3.74
CA ARG A 246 4.49 7.50 -2.67
C ARG A 246 5.39 6.32 -2.38
N PHE A 247 6.10 5.81 -3.38
CA PHE A 247 7.12 4.81 -3.17
C PHE A 247 8.29 5.37 -2.35
N LEU A 248 8.79 6.57 -2.66
CA LEU A 248 9.86 7.18 -1.87
C LEU A 248 9.40 7.56 -0.46
N GLU A 249 8.13 7.96 -0.27
CA GLU A 249 7.56 8.15 1.07
C GLU A 249 7.64 6.86 1.90
N LEU A 250 7.20 5.72 1.34
CA LEU A 250 7.33 4.41 1.99
C LEU A 250 8.79 4.09 2.36
N VAL A 251 9.74 4.27 1.43
CA VAL A 251 11.16 4.00 1.70
C VAL A 251 11.71 4.94 2.79
N THR A 252 11.27 6.21 2.80
CA THR A 252 11.66 7.20 3.81
C THR A 252 11.19 6.75 5.20
N ASP A 253 9.92 6.37 5.33
CA ASP A 253 9.34 5.94 6.61
C ASP A 253 9.99 4.64 7.11
N LEU A 254 10.30 3.71 6.20
CA LEU A 254 11.04 2.49 6.53
C LEU A 254 12.45 2.79 7.07
N GLU A 255 13.15 3.77 6.50
CA GLU A 255 14.50 4.17 6.94
C GLU A 255 14.49 5.08 8.19
N ALA A 256 13.37 5.72 8.51
CA ALA A 256 13.25 6.61 9.65
C ALA A 256 13.20 5.87 11.00
N LEU A 257 12.73 4.62 11.03
CA LEU A 257 12.53 3.85 12.26
C LEU A 257 13.52 2.67 12.35
N LEU A 258 14.18 2.52 13.50
CA LEU A 258 15.17 1.45 13.71
C LEU A 258 14.63 0.01 13.44
N PRO A 259 13.41 -0.36 13.87
CA PRO A 259 12.89 -1.72 13.64
C PRO A 259 12.75 -2.11 12.17
N THR A 260 12.45 -1.15 11.30
CA THR A 260 12.30 -1.33 9.85
C THR A 260 13.64 -1.14 9.14
N ARG A 261 14.41 -0.10 9.49
CA ARG A 261 15.71 0.24 8.89
C ARG A 261 16.76 -0.87 9.03
N ARG A 262 16.81 -1.53 10.19
CA ARG A 262 17.94 -2.38 10.61
C ARG A 262 18.45 -3.37 9.56
N PHE A 263 17.54 -4.05 8.86
CA PHE A 263 17.90 -5.02 7.82
C PHE A 263 17.57 -4.52 6.42
N PHE A 264 16.55 -3.66 6.30
CA PHE A 264 16.13 -3.07 5.04
C PHE A 264 17.20 -2.15 4.44
N ASN A 265 17.86 -1.31 5.24
CA ASN A 265 18.89 -0.38 4.79
C ASN A 265 19.99 -1.06 3.96
N THR A 266 20.43 -2.25 4.36
CA THR A 266 21.45 -3.01 3.62
C THR A 266 20.95 -3.45 2.25
N VAL A 267 19.68 -3.86 2.14
CA VAL A 267 19.07 -4.27 0.86
C VAL A 267 18.83 -3.04 -0.03
N LEU A 268 18.37 -1.94 0.56
CA LEU A 268 18.20 -0.66 -0.13
C LEU A 268 19.51 -0.18 -0.78
N ASP A 269 20.62 -0.27 -0.04
CA ASP A 269 21.96 0.08 -0.51
C ASP A 269 22.47 -0.87 -1.61
N ASP A 270 22.24 -2.18 -1.47
CA ASP A 270 22.60 -3.20 -2.48
C ASP A 270 21.83 -3.02 -3.80
N CYS A 271 20.62 -2.45 -3.75
CA CYS A 271 19.83 -2.08 -4.92
C CYS A 271 20.30 -0.77 -5.59
N HIS A 272 21.19 -0.01 -4.97
CA HIS A 272 21.63 1.31 -5.43
C HIS A 272 20.48 2.30 -5.66
N LEU A 273 19.38 2.14 -4.92
CA LEU A 273 18.13 2.87 -5.18
C LEU A 273 18.31 4.38 -5.13
N VAL A 274 19.06 4.89 -4.14
CA VAL A 274 19.33 6.32 -3.97
C VAL A 274 20.06 6.90 -5.18
N VAL A 275 21.10 6.21 -5.65
CA VAL A 275 21.88 6.63 -6.83
C VAL A 275 21.00 6.62 -8.08
N ARG A 276 20.18 5.57 -8.25
CA ARG A 276 19.24 5.47 -9.38
C ARG A 276 18.21 6.61 -9.37
N CYS A 277 17.70 6.99 -8.21
CA CYS A 277 16.82 8.15 -8.07
C CYS A 277 17.51 9.44 -8.51
N GLN A 278 18.73 9.69 -8.06
CA GLN A 278 19.49 10.91 -8.39
C GLN A 278 19.85 11.03 -9.87
N LEU A 279 20.11 9.91 -10.53
CA LEU A 279 20.42 9.87 -11.95
C LEU A 279 19.17 9.90 -12.84
N SER A 280 17.99 9.62 -12.29
CA SER A 280 16.73 9.59 -13.05
C SER A 280 16.40 10.93 -13.71
N ALA A 281 15.70 10.85 -14.84
CA ALA A 281 15.21 12.03 -15.54
C ALA A 281 14.24 12.84 -14.67
N LEU A 282 13.41 12.16 -13.86
CA LEU A 282 12.39 12.79 -13.04
C LEU A 282 12.95 13.88 -12.10
N VAL A 283 14.15 13.70 -11.54
CA VAL A 283 14.81 14.72 -10.69
C VAL A 283 15.13 16.01 -11.43
N ARG A 284 15.36 15.94 -12.75
CA ARG A 284 15.69 17.09 -13.60
C ARG A 284 14.43 17.81 -14.11
N ARG A 285 13.24 17.24 -13.89
CA ARG A 285 11.97 17.76 -14.39
C ARG A 285 11.28 18.67 -13.37
N PRO A 286 10.62 19.75 -13.81
CA PRO A 286 9.77 20.57 -12.93
C PRO A 286 8.67 19.76 -12.22
N GLU A 287 8.08 18.78 -12.92
CA GLU A 287 7.03 17.91 -12.37
C GLU A 287 7.56 17.00 -11.25
N GLY A 288 8.85 16.68 -11.25
CA GLY A 288 9.49 15.84 -10.23
C GLY A 288 10.01 16.62 -9.02
N HIS A 289 9.52 17.83 -8.75
CA HIS A 289 10.03 18.65 -7.66
C HIS A 289 9.89 17.97 -6.29
N LEU A 290 8.73 17.41 -5.97
CA LEU A 290 8.50 16.70 -4.71
C LEU A 290 9.32 15.41 -4.66
N PHE A 291 9.37 14.64 -5.75
CA PHE A 291 10.26 13.48 -5.87
C PHE A 291 11.72 13.85 -5.56
N SER A 292 12.22 14.95 -6.12
CA SER A 292 13.57 15.45 -5.86
C SER A 292 13.78 15.76 -4.38
N GLN A 293 12.87 16.50 -3.74
CA GLN A 293 12.95 16.82 -2.31
C GLN A 293 13.01 15.57 -1.43
N VAL A 294 12.14 14.59 -1.67
CA VAL A 294 12.12 13.34 -0.89
C VAL A 294 13.38 12.52 -1.16
N SER A 295 13.85 12.46 -2.42
CA SER A 295 15.05 11.71 -2.78
C SER A 295 16.34 12.22 -2.11
N VAL A 296 16.41 13.53 -1.82
CA VAL A 296 17.56 14.15 -1.15
C VAL A 296 17.62 13.77 0.34
N ASN A 297 16.48 13.49 0.98
CA ASN A 297 16.47 13.07 2.38
C ASN A 297 17.25 11.78 2.63
N PHE A 298 17.39 10.91 1.62
CA PHE A 298 18.19 9.69 1.72
C PHE A 298 19.72 9.93 1.75
N LEU A 299 20.19 11.12 1.38
CA LEU A 299 21.62 11.47 1.41
C LEU A 299 22.13 11.84 2.81
N PHE A 300 21.23 12.11 3.76
CA PHE A 300 21.57 12.52 5.11
C PHE A 300 21.00 11.53 6.14
N PRO A 301 21.56 10.30 6.23
CA PRO A 301 21.07 9.21 7.09
C PRO A 301 21.32 9.35 8.59
#